data_AF-A0A8S3YDX8-F1
#
_entry.id   AF-A0A8S3YDX8-F1
#
_cell.length_a   1.000
_cell.length_b   1.000
_cell.length_c   1.000
_cell.angle_alpha   90.00
_cell.angle_beta   90.00
_cell.angle_gamma   90.00
#
_symmetry.space_group_name_H-M   'P 1'
#
loop_
_entity.id
_entity.type
_entity.pdbx_description
1 polymer ?
#
loop_
_entity_poly.entity_id
_entity_poly.type
_entity_poly.pdbx_seq_one_letter_code
_entity_poly.pdbx_strand_id
1 'polypeptide(L)'
;MCLAAAAAAVAAKGICNTPDCVIAAAMMAKKMNLSANPCEDFSEYACGRFIEETVLPEGRTRVGTFSVLSDENKLIMKDIIVEDIKDTKPLYLTNMKKLYRSCTNEAQIEKIGLKPYLEDDRTFVDDWPTLNPSWTDDSFNLNEVIARYESVYIEPIFSYYASTDMMNSNQKVLYLSEGNLGLSMEYFGKPRNDSVIMAYEKYLAETAIALDANRTIAEQDARDVVDLEIALSKIMVPREERRDSRKQYNLVQLGNLSSLYPELNISGAIREAFATANLTLPDDERVINRFPTYIGNISSVVQGISN
;
A
#
# COMPACT_ATOMS: atom_id res chain seq x y z
N MET A 1 -24.63 -18.44 53.69
CA MET A 1 -25.75 -19.22 53.14
C MET A 1 -26.62 -18.30 52.30
N CYS A 2 -26.59 -18.44 50.98
CA CYS A 2 -27.75 -18.13 50.13
C CYS A 2 -27.67 -19.03 48.89
N LEU A 3 -28.37 -20.16 49.03
CA LEU A 3 -28.96 -21.06 48.04
C LEU A 3 -28.28 -21.15 46.66
N ALA A 4 -27.38 -22.14 46.55
CA ALA A 4 -27.14 -22.82 45.30
C ALA A 4 -28.44 -23.50 44.85
N ALA A 5 -29.16 -22.88 43.92
CA ALA A 5 -30.16 -23.58 43.14
C ALA A 5 -29.40 -24.52 42.19
N ALA A 6 -29.28 -25.79 42.59
CA ALA A 6 -28.84 -26.85 41.70
C ALA A 6 -29.90 -26.99 40.61
N ALA A 7 -29.71 -26.29 39.49
CA ALA A 7 -30.39 -26.62 38.25
C ALA A 7 -29.91 -28.02 37.86
N ALA A 8 -30.77 -29.02 38.07
CA ALA A 8 -30.55 -30.36 37.55
C ALA A 8 -30.53 -30.26 36.03
N ALA A 9 -29.34 -30.13 35.46
CA ALA A 9 -29.12 -30.25 34.04
C ALA A 9 -29.48 -31.69 33.65
N VAL A 10 -30.62 -31.86 33.00
CA VAL A 10 -30.88 -33.05 32.19
C VAL A 10 -29.82 -33.04 31.10
N ALA A 11 -28.74 -33.79 31.30
CA ALA A 11 -27.78 -34.05 30.25
C ALA A 11 -28.47 -34.89 29.18
N ALA A 12 -29.08 -34.23 28.20
CA ALA A 12 -29.46 -34.88 26.96
C ALA A 12 -28.18 -35.47 26.35
N LYS A 13 -28.10 -36.81 26.28
CA LYS A 13 -26.96 -37.54 25.72
C LYS A 13 -26.62 -36.95 24.34
N GLY A 14 -25.44 -36.36 24.23
CA GLY A 14 -24.92 -35.81 22.97
C GLY A 14 -24.90 -34.28 22.84
N ILE A 15 -25.41 -33.51 23.81
CA ILE A 15 -25.32 -32.03 23.79
C ILE A 15 -24.12 -31.57 24.61
N CYS A 16 -23.23 -30.78 24.00
CA CYS A 16 -22.10 -30.16 24.68
C CYS A 16 -22.56 -28.95 25.51
N ASN A 17 -22.37 -29.01 26.82
CA ASN A 17 -22.73 -27.93 27.76
C ASN A 17 -21.51 -27.29 28.43
N THR A 18 -20.31 -27.45 27.86
CA THR A 18 -19.13 -26.73 28.36
C THR A 18 -19.31 -25.22 28.14
N PRO A 19 -18.66 -24.36 28.95
CA PRO A 19 -18.73 -22.91 28.75
C PRO A 19 -18.39 -22.49 27.32
N ASP A 20 -17.35 -23.08 26.72
CA ASP A 20 -16.94 -22.79 25.34
C ASP A 20 -18.02 -23.17 24.31
N CYS A 21 -18.66 -24.32 24.48
CA CYS A 21 -19.76 -24.76 23.61
C CYS A 21 -20.96 -23.81 23.70
N VAL A 22 -21.31 -23.36 24.90
CA VAL A 22 -22.41 -22.42 25.12
C VAL A 22 -22.10 -21.06 24.49
N ILE A 23 -20.88 -20.54 24.67
CA ILE A 23 -20.44 -19.27 24.08
C ILE A 23 -20.45 -19.34 22.55
N ALA A 24 -19.86 -20.40 21.98
CA ALA A 24 -19.81 -20.58 20.53
C ALA A 24 -21.22 -20.70 19.92
N ALA A 25 -22.11 -21.49 20.54
CA ALA A 25 -23.48 -21.64 20.11
C ALA A 25 -24.25 -20.30 20.17
N ALA A 26 -24.08 -19.53 21.24
CA ALA A 26 -24.69 -18.21 21.38
C ALA A 26 -24.17 -17.22 20.33
N MET A 27 -22.86 -17.20 20.06
CA MET A 27 -22.26 -16.35 19.03
C MET A 27 -22.78 -16.66 17.63
N MET A 28 -22.95 -17.94 17.30
CA MET A 28 -23.54 -18.37 16.02
C MET A 28 -25.02 -17.98 15.94
N ALA A 29 -25.82 -18.36 16.94
CA ALA A 29 -27.26 -18.09 16.96
C ALA A 29 -27.59 -16.59 16.90
N LYS A 30 -26.73 -15.74 17.45
CA LYS A 30 -26.90 -14.27 17.38
C LYS A 30 -26.80 -13.74 15.94
N LYS A 31 -25.95 -14.32 15.10
CA LYS A 31 -25.67 -13.83 13.73
C LYS A 31 -26.57 -14.44 12.65
N MET A 32 -27.14 -15.61 12.91
CA MET A 32 -27.94 -16.36 11.95
C MET A 32 -29.36 -15.82 11.81
N ASN A 33 -29.88 -15.85 10.58
CA ASN A 33 -31.31 -15.67 10.30
C ASN A 33 -31.97 -17.05 10.09
N LEU A 34 -32.54 -17.61 11.16
CA LEU A 34 -33.17 -18.93 11.12
C LEU A 34 -34.46 -19.00 10.29
N SER A 35 -35.00 -17.85 9.86
CA SER A 35 -36.17 -17.79 8.98
C SER A 35 -35.81 -17.97 7.50
N ALA A 36 -34.54 -17.82 7.12
CA ALA A 36 -34.07 -17.99 5.76
C ALA A 36 -33.84 -19.47 5.41
N ASN A 37 -34.09 -19.86 4.16
CA ASN A 37 -33.84 -21.23 3.68
C ASN A 37 -32.34 -21.42 3.37
N PRO A 38 -31.59 -22.26 4.11
CA PRO A 38 -30.16 -22.45 3.88
C PRO A 38 -29.82 -23.09 2.53
N CYS A 39 -30.78 -23.76 1.88
CA CYS A 39 -30.58 -24.36 0.56
C CYS A 39 -30.76 -23.35 -0.59
N GLU A 40 -31.34 -22.18 -0.31
CA GLU A 40 -31.55 -21.12 -1.30
C GLU A 40 -30.52 -20.00 -1.13
N ASP A 41 -30.33 -19.51 0.09
CA ASP A 41 -29.32 -18.50 0.43
C ASP A 41 -28.68 -18.83 1.78
N PHE A 42 -27.56 -19.55 1.72
CA PHE A 42 -26.80 -19.89 2.92
C PHE A 42 -26.12 -18.67 3.56
N SER A 43 -25.85 -17.61 2.79
CA SER A 43 -25.25 -16.38 3.32
C SER A 43 -26.25 -15.65 4.21
N GLU A 44 -27.48 -15.51 3.76
CA GLU A 44 -28.56 -14.92 4.56
C GLU A 44 -28.89 -15.77 5.80
N TYR A 45 -28.99 -17.10 5.64
CA TYR A 45 -29.20 -17.99 6.78
C TYR A 45 -28.09 -17.86 7.84
N ALA A 46 -26.82 -17.85 7.42
CA ALA A 46 -25.68 -17.84 8.33
C ALA A 46 -25.38 -16.46 8.93
N CYS A 47 -25.60 -15.38 8.17
CA CYS A 47 -25.11 -14.04 8.49
C CYS A 47 -26.18 -12.94 8.47
N GLY A 48 -27.44 -13.24 8.13
CA GLY A 48 -28.48 -12.24 7.86
C GLY A 48 -28.66 -11.22 8.98
N ARG A 49 -28.75 -11.69 10.24
CA ARG A 49 -28.84 -10.78 11.40
C ARG A 49 -27.59 -9.94 11.61
N PHE A 50 -26.41 -10.50 11.32
CA PHE A 50 -25.18 -9.71 11.40
C PHE A 50 -25.20 -8.56 10.39
N ILE A 51 -25.67 -8.80 9.16
CA ILE A 51 -25.78 -7.77 8.13
C ILE A 51 -26.82 -6.71 8.52
N GLU A 52 -27.96 -7.13 9.08
CA GLU A 52 -29.04 -6.26 9.51
C GLU A 52 -28.64 -5.37 10.71
N GLU A 53 -27.98 -5.93 11.72
CA GLU A 53 -27.65 -5.23 12.97
C GLU A 53 -26.34 -4.43 12.91
N THR A 54 -25.43 -4.77 11.99
CA THR A 54 -24.10 -4.14 11.96
C THR A 54 -24.15 -2.81 11.23
N VAL A 55 -23.96 -1.73 11.98
CA VAL A 55 -23.72 -0.40 11.42
C VAL A 55 -22.26 -0.29 11.00
N LEU A 56 -22.01 0.18 9.77
CA LEU A 56 -20.68 0.51 9.29
C LEU A 56 -20.14 1.72 10.09
N PRO A 57 -19.09 1.56 10.92
CA PRO A 57 -18.53 2.66 11.68
C PRO A 57 -18.00 3.75 10.75
N GLU A 58 -18.03 4.99 11.24
CA GLU A 58 -17.44 6.12 10.53
C GLU A 58 -15.95 5.84 10.21
N GLY A 59 -15.53 6.23 9.01
CA GLY A 59 -14.18 5.98 8.52
C GLY A 59 -13.90 4.54 8.07
N ARG A 60 -14.90 3.63 8.08
CA ARG A 60 -14.75 2.27 7.54
C ARG A 60 -15.48 2.13 6.20
N THR A 61 -14.87 1.41 5.27
CA THR A 61 -15.47 1.04 3.98
C THR A 61 -16.07 -0.36 3.98
N ARG A 62 -15.73 -1.19 4.98
CA ARG A 62 -16.25 -2.55 5.16
C ARG A 62 -16.13 -2.99 6.62
N VAL A 63 -17.09 -3.80 7.08
CA VAL A 63 -17.04 -4.51 8.36
C VAL A 63 -17.38 -5.97 8.16
N GLY A 64 -16.69 -6.83 8.91
CA GLY A 64 -16.98 -8.26 9.01
C GLY A 64 -16.29 -8.85 10.23
N THR A 65 -16.40 -10.17 10.42
CA THR A 65 -15.82 -10.84 11.59
C THR A 65 -14.31 -10.59 11.74
N PHE A 66 -13.55 -10.56 10.63
CA PHE A 66 -12.10 -10.30 10.68
C PHE A 66 -11.76 -8.85 11.06
N SER A 67 -12.57 -7.86 10.66
CA SER A 67 -12.32 -6.47 11.06
C SER A 67 -12.61 -6.28 12.54
N VAL A 68 -13.68 -6.88 13.05
CA VAL A 68 -14.01 -6.86 14.48
C VAL A 68 -12.87 -7.46 15.31
N LEU A 69 -12.39 -8.65 14.93
CA LEU A 69 -11.25 -9.28 15.61
C LEU A 69 -9.96 -8.43 15.51
N SER A 70 -9.71 -7.81 14.34
CA SER A 70 -8.56 -6.91 14.18
C SER A 70 -8.65 -5.71 15.12
N ASP A 71 -9.84 -5.15 15.30
CA ASP A 71 -10.06 -3.99 16.18
C ASP A 71 -9.90 -4.36 17.66
N GLU A 72 -10.41 -5.52 18.09
CA GLU A 72 -10.16 -6.06 19.43
C GLU A 72 -8.66 -6.29 19.69
N ASN A 73 -7.94 -6.89 18.73
CA ASN A 73 -6.50 -7.08 18.84
C ASN A 73 -5.74 -5.75 18.91
N LYS A 74 -6.18 -4.72 18.18
CA LYS A 74 -5.57 -3.38 18.25
C LYS A 74 -5.73 -2.76 19.63
N LEU A 75 -6.85 -2.98 20.31
CA LEU A 75 -7.03 -2.50 21.69
C LEU A 75 -6.04 -3.17 22.65
N ILE A 76 -5.90 -4.50 22.56
CA ILE A 76 -4.92 -5.25 23.37
C ILE A 76 -3.49 -4.76 23.08
N MET A 77 -3.14 -4.60 21.80
CA MET A 77 -1.82 -4.08 21.42
C MET A 77 -1.60 -2.67 21.93
N LYS A 78 -2.61 -1.80 21.86
CA LYS A 78 -2.55 -0.44 22.40
C LYS A 78 -2.26 -0.46 23.90
N ASP A 79 -2.96 -1.30 24.67
CA ASP A 79 -2.75 -1.41 26.12
C ASP A 79 -1.30 -1.75 26.46
N ILE A 80 -0.69 -2.68 25.72
CA ILE A 80 0.72 -3.06 25.89
C ILE A 80 1.68 -1.92 25.53
N ILE A 81 1.37 -1.18 24.45
CA ILE A 81 2.25 -0.14 23.91
C ILE A 81 2.23 1.13 24.76
N VAL A 82 1.08 1.51 25.33
CA VAL A 82 0.94 2.75 26.12
C VAL A 82 1.55 2.67 27.52
N GLU A 83 1.71 1.45 28.06
CA GLU A 83 2.41 1.21 29.32
C GLU A 83 3.76 1.95 29.39
N ASP A 84 4.15 2.38 30.59
CA ASP A 84 5.39 3.10 30.79
C ASP A 84 6.63 2.38 30.25
N ILE A 85 7.52 3.18 29.67
CA ILE A 85 8.84 2.74 29.25
C ILE A 85 9.68 2.58 30.51
N LYS A 86 10.03 1.33 30.84
CA LYS A 86 10.93 1.01 31.95
C LYS A 86 12.32 0.74 31.37
N ASP A 87 13.36 1.31 31.98
CA ASP A 87 14.75 1.26 31.49
C ASP A 87 15.36 -0.17 31.43
N THR A 88 14.65 -1.17 31.93
CA THR A 88 15.08 -2.58 31.93
C THR A 88 14.59 -3.38 30.71
N LYS A 89 13.89 -2.76 29.75
CA LYS A 89 13.33 -3.44 28.58
C LYS A 89 14.31 -3.47 27.39
N PRO A 90 14.23 -4.50 26.52
CA PRO A 90 15.01 -4.54 25.28
C PRO A 90 14.78 -3.32 24.38
N LEU A 91 15.81 -2.91 23.64
CA LEU A 91 15.79 -1.71 22.81
C LEU A 91 14.63 -1.68 21.80
N TYR A 92 14.32 -2.81 21.16
CA TYR A 92 13.22 -2.90 20.18
C TYR A 92 11.86 -2.52 20.81
N LEU A 93 11.63 -2.92 22.07
CA LEU A 93 10.40 -2.62 22.78
C LEU A 93 10.34 -1.13 23.15
N THR A 94 11.46 -0.58 23.62
CA THR A 94 11.58 0.85 23.92
C THR A 94 11.35 1.71 22.69
N ASN A 95 11.94 1.35 21.54
CA ASN A 95 11.79 2.09 20.29
C ASN A 95 10.35 2.02 19.76
N MET A 96 9.71 0.86 19.79
CA MET A 96 8.29 0.71 19.41
C MET A 96 7.38 1.63 20.24
N LYS A 97 7.59 1.69 21.57
CA LYS A 97 6.80 2.56 22.45
C LYS A 97 7.07 4.05 22.20
N LYS A 98 8.33 4.44 21.96
CA LYS A 98 8.69 5.82 21.59
C LYS A 98 8.05 6.23 20.27
N LEU A 99 8.07 5.36 19.26
CA LEU A 99 7.46 5.60 17.95
C LEU A 99 5.94 5.79 18.07
N TYR A 100 5.27 4.96 18.88
CA TYR A 100 3.84 5.14 19.14
C TYR A 100 3.56 6.50 19.79
N ARG A 101 4.32 6.87 20.84
CA ARG A 101 4.17 8.15 21.52
C ARG A 101 4.41 9.35 20.59
N SER A 102 5.37 9.28 19.67
CA SER A 102 5.57 10.35 18.69
C SER A 102 4.43 10.42 17.68
N CYS A 103 3.90 9.28 17.23
CA CYS A 103 2.78 9.22 16.29
C CYS A 103 1.47 9.77 16.86
N THR A 104 1.21 9.56 18.16
CA THR A 104 -0.07 9.98 18.78
C THR A 104 -0.01 11.37 19.41
N ASN A 105 1.13 12.06 19.40
CA ASN A 105 1.26 13.39 19.98
C ASN A 105 0.90 14.47 18.96
N GLU A 106 -0.40 14.57 18.65
CA GLU A 106 -0.94 15.51 17.66
C GLU A 106 -0.56 16.96 17.98
N ALA A 107 -0.59 17.37 19.24
CA ALA A 107 -0.21 18.74 19.63
C ALA A 107 1.24 19.09 19.24
N GLN A 108 2.16 18.13 19.33
CA GLN A 108 3.54 18.34 18.89
C GLN A 108 3.65 18.29 17.37
N ILE A 109 2.91 17.41 16.69
CA ILE A 109 2.85 17.34 15.22
C ILE A 109 2.36 18.68 14.64
N GLU A 110 1.24 19.20 15.15
CA GLU A 110 0.67 20.50 14.73
C GLU A 110 1.61 21.67 15.02
N LYS A 111 2.32 21.63 16.16
CA LYS A 111 3.31 22.66 16.49
C LYS A 111 4.52 22.65 15.55
N ILE A 112 4.96 21.47 15.12
CA ILE A 112 6.05 21.30 14.15
C ILE A 112 5.58 21.71 12.75
N GLY A 113 4.34 21.36 12.40
CA GLY A 113 3.77 21.62 11.09
C GLY A 113 4.57 20.95 9.98
N LEU A 114 4.67 21.63 8.83
CA LEU A 114 5.35 21.14 7.64
C LEU A 114 6.85 21.41 7.62
N LYS A 115 7.40 22.00 8.69
CA LYS A 115 8.81 22.39 8.78
C LYS A 115 9.80 21.27 8.39
N PRO A 116 9.64 20.02 8.83
CA PRO A 116 10.59 18.96 8.47
C PRO A 116 10.70 18.73 6.96
N TYR A 117 9.59 18.96 6.25
CA TYR A 117 9.49 18.76 4.80
C TYR A 117 9.85 20.01 3.99
N LEU A 118 9.50 21.20 4.49
CA LEU A 118 9.70 22.47 3.77
C LEU A 118 10.99 23.21 4.13
N GLU A 119 11.62 22.93 5.27
CA GLU A 119 12.83 23.62 5.74
C GLU A 119 13.99 22.68 6.04
N ASP A 120 13.76 21.60 6.78
CA ASP A 120 14.86 20.76 7.32
C ASP A 120 15.43 19.80 6.26
N ASP A 121 14.57 19.19 5.44
CA ASP A 121 14.95 18.34 4.31
C ASP A 121 14.07 18.62 3.08
N ARG A 122 14.55 19.52 2.21
CA ARG A 122 13.85 19.95 1.00
C ARG A 122 14.11 19.06 -0.20
N THR A 123 14.84 17.96 -0.05
CA THR A 123 15.29 17.13 -1.18
C THR A 123 14.14 16.74 -2.12
N PHE A 124 12.99 16.33 -1.57
CA PHE A 124 11.81 15.93 -2.36
C PHE A 124 10.95 17.11 -2.82
N VAL A 125 11.00 18.24 -2.13
CA VAL A 125 10.28 19.46 -2.51
C VAL A 125 10.95 20.12 -3.70
N ASP A 126 12.29 20.19 -3.67
CA ASP A 126 13.06 20.85 -4.72
C ASP A 126 13.05 20.03 -6.02
N ASP A 127 12.88 18.70 -5.93
CA ASP A 127 12.66 17.80 -7.08
C ASP A 127 11.23 17.89 -7.66
N TRP A 128 10.28 18.55 -6.99
CA TRP A 128 8.88 18.68 -7.42
C TRP A 128 8.64 20.02 -8.15
N PRO A 129 8.49 20.04 -9.50
CA PRO A 129 8.41 21.29 -10.28
C PRO A 129 7.26 22.20 -9.84
N THR A 130 6.13 21.62 -9.41
CA THR A 130 4.96 22.34 -8.90
C THR A 130 5.29 23.21 -7.69
N LEU A 131 6.25 22.80 -6.86
CA LEU A 131 6.67 23.50 -5.64
C LEU A 131 7.97 24.31 -5.81
N ASN A 132 8.70 24.10 -6.90
CA ASN A 132 10.00 24.72 -7.12
C ASN A 132 10.00 25.57 -8.40
N PRO A 133 9.76 26.90 -8.29
CA PRO A 133 9.82 27.81 -9.44
C PRO A 133 11.21 27.92 -10.10
N SER A 134 12.26 27.44 -9.44
CA SER A 134 13.63 27.42 -9.99
C SER A 134 13.96 26.11 -10.70
N TRP A 135 13.02 25.17 -10.74
CA TRP A 135 13.18 23.91 -11.46
C TRP A 135 13.30 24.17 -12.97
N THR A 136 14.23 23.46 -13.62
CA THR A 136 14.45 23.51 -15.07
C THR A 136 14.69 22.11 -15.62
N ASP A 137 14.44 21.91 -16.91
CA ASP A 137 14.73 20.64 -17.59
C ASP A 137 16.20 20.21 -17.42
N ASP A 138 17.14 21.17 -17.43
CA ASP A 138 18.57 20.90 -17.23
C ASP A 138 18.91 20.39 -15.82
N SER A 139 18.08 20.71 -14.81
CA SER A 139 18.25 20.25 -13.43
C SER A 139 17.68 18.85 -13.20
N PHE A 140 16.97 18.29 -14.19
CA PHE A 140 16.25 17.04 -14.05
C PHE A 140 17.03 15.85 -14.62
N ASN A 141 17.33 14.89 -13.75
CA ASN A 141 17.80 13.56 -14.15
C ASN A 141 16.83 12.50 -13.63
N LEU A 142 15.99 11.97 -14.52
CA LEU A 142 14.98 10.98 -14.18
C LEU A 142 15.57 9.76 -13.44
N ASN A 143 16.79 9.33 -13.76
CA ASN A 143 17.38 8.15 -13.11
C ASN A 143 17.80 8.44 -11.66
N GLU A 144 18.33 9.63 -11.40
CA GLU A 144 18.67 10.05 -10.02
C GLU A 144 17.40 10.24 -9.19
N VAL A 145 16.36 10.84 -9.78
CA VAL A 145 15.06 11.00 -9.12
C VAL A 145 14.46 9.64 -8.80
N ILE A 146 14.38 8.71 -9.76
CA ILE A 146 13.86 7.36 -9.49
C ILE A 146 14.68 6.66 -8.39
N ALA A 147 16.02 6.67 -8.47
CA ALA A 147 16.86 6.05 -7.45
C ALA A 147 16.63 6.65 -6.05
N ARG A 148 16.46 7.97 -5.97
CA ARG A 148 16.21 8.69 -4.72
C ARG A 148 14.84 8.36 -4.13
N TYR A 149 13.79 8.39 -4.93
CA TYR A 149 12.43 8.10 -4.49
C TYR A 149 12.26 6.62 -4.10
N GLU A 150 12.89 5.72 -4.82
CA GLU A 150 12.94 4.30 -4.48
C GLU A 150 13.64 4.03 -3.14
N SER A 151 14.66 4.83 -2.78
CA SER A 151 15.34 4.72 -1.47
C SER A 151 14.41 4.96 -0.27
N VAL A 152 13.28 5.64 -0.51
CA VAL A 152 12.20 5.89 0.46
C VAL A 152 10.92 5.12 0.12
N TYR A 153 11.03 4.05 -0.69
CA TYR A 153 9.93 3.16 -1.10
C TYR A 153 8.83 3.85 -1.91
N ILE A 154 9.17 4.92 -2.64
CA ILE A 154 8.30 5.50 -3.65
C ILE A 154 8.75 4.92 -5.00
N GLU A 155 7.94 4.01 -5.51
CA GLU A 155 8.14 3.27 -6.75
C GLU A 155 7.28 3.90 -7.87
N PRO A 156 7.81 4.86 -8.64
CA PRO A 156 7.05 5.55 -9.69
C PRO A 156 6.94 4.63 -10.92
N ILE A 157 7.30 5.13 -12.10
CA ILE A 157 7.28 4.50 -13.42
C ILE A 157 7.63 2.99 -13.42
N PHE A 158 8.58 2.50 -12.62
CA PHE A 158 8.81 1.08 -12.42
C PHE A 158 9.19 0.81 -10.95
N SER A 159 9.21 -0.46 -10.56
CA SER A 159 9.66 -0.89 -9.23
C SER A 159 10.75 -1.94 -9.35
N TYR A 160 11.68 -1.97 -8.39
CA TYR A 160 12.63 -3.07 -8.26
C TYR A 160 12.87 -3.46 -6.80
N TYR A 161 13.07 -4.75 -6.56
CA TYR A 161 13.30 -5.26 -5.22
C TYR A 161 14.09 -6.56 -5.24
N ALA A 162 14.87 -6.80 -4.19
CA ALA A 162 15.55 -8.08 -3.99
C ALA A 162 14.61 -9.06 -3.29
N SER A 163 14.38 -10.22 -3.90
CA SER A 163 13.58 -11.30 -3.29
C SER A 163 14.15 -12.67 -3.63
N THR A 164 13.53 -13.71 -3.10
CA THR A 164 13.90 -15.10 -3.37
C THR A 164 13.63 -15.45 -4.84
N ASP A 165 14.57 -16.11 -5.50
CA ASP A 165 14.37 -16.62 -6.86
C ASP A 165 13.30 -17.72 -6.85
N MET A 166 12.21 -17.52 -7.60
CA MET A 166 11.09 -18.45 -7.66
C MET A 166 11.43 -19.81 -8.29
N MET A 167 12.52 -19.90 -9.06
CA MET A 167 13.03 -21.15 -9.63
C MET A 167 14.17 -21.74 -8.80
N ASN A 168 14.74 -20.99 -7.86
CA ASN A 168 15.76 -21.46 -6.92
C ASN A 168 15.64 -20.75 -5.56
N SER A 169 14.91 -21.36 -4.63
CA SER A 169 14.60 -20.76 -3.33
C SER A 169 15.79 -20.53 -2.41
N ASN A 170 16.98 -21.05 -2.76
CA ASN A 170 18.23 -20.84 -2.02
C ASN A 170 18.96 -19.55 -2.44
N GLN A 171 18.47 -18.83 -3.45
CA GLN A 171 19.11 -17.64 -3.97
C GLN A 171 18.21 -16.41 -3.86
N LYS A 172 18.86 -15.24 -3.77
CA LYS A 172 18.24 -13.94 -3.96
C LYS A 172 18.52 -13.46 -5.38
N VAL A 173 17.59 -12.69 -5.92
CA VAL A 173 17.65 -12.12 -7.26
C VAL A 173 16.89 -10.80 -7.25
N LEU A 174 17.28 -9.88 -8.14
CA LEU A 174 16.53 -8.66 -8.35
C LEU A 174 15.27 -8.97 -9.16
N TYR A 175 14.16 -8.39 -8.76
CA TYR A 175 12.94 -8.34 -9.56
C TYR A 175 12.78 -6.93 -10.10
N LEU A 176 12.43 -6.82 -11.38
CA LEU A 176 11.97 -5.60 -12.02
C LEU A 176 10.50 -5.77 -12.35
N SER A 177 9.68 -4.79 -12.00
CA SER A 177 8.23 -4.84 -12.14
C SER A 177 7.67 -3.50 -12.57
N GLU A 178 6.37 -3.49 -12.87
CA GLU A 178 5.64 -2.26 -13.14
C GLU A 178 5.59 -1.33 -11.92
N GLY A 179 5.41 -0.05 -12.20
CA GLY A 179 5.26 0.99 -11.21
C GLY A 179 3.95 0.93 -10.43
N ASN A 180 3.81 1.81 -9.45
CA ASN A 180 2.52 2.07 -8.81
C ASN A 180 1.78 3.22 -9.47
N LEU A 181 0.45 3.18 -9.43
CA LEU A 181 -0.43 4.31 -9.76
C LEU A 181 -1.11 4.79 -8.48
N GLY A 182 -1.47 6.07 -8.39
CA GLY A 182 -2.15 6.61 -7.21
C GLY A 182 -3.59 6.10 -7.01
N LEU A 183 -4.19 5.48 -8.03
CA LEU A 183 -5.44 4.73 -7.91
C LEU A 183 -5.31 3.31 -8.48
N SER A 184 -6.26 2.43 -8.14
CA SER A 184 -6.36 1.14 -8.83
C SER A 184 -6.59 1.36 -10.32
N MET A 185 -5.88 0.60 -11.16
CA MET A 185 -5.95 0.64 -12.64
C MET A 185 -7.40 0.68 -13.19
N GLU A 186 -8.33 0.01 -12.52
CA GLU A 186 -9.76 -0.03 -12.88
C GLU A 186 -10.42 1.35 -12.90
N TYR A 187 -9.92 2.33 -12.15
CA TYR A 187 -10.45 3.70 -12.16
C TYR A 187 -10.00 4.48 -13.39
N PHE A 188 -8.77 4.28 -13.88
CA PHE A 188 -8.25 5.00 -15.05
C PHE A 188 -8.88 4.57 -16.38
N GLY A 189 -9.62 3.46 -16.40
CA GLY A 189 -10.49 3.07 -17.51
C GLY A 189 -11.83 3.80 -17.55
N LYS A 190 -12.16 4.60 -16.53
CA LYS A 190 -13.43 5.34 -16.44
C LYS A 190 -13.36 6.72 -17.12
N PRO A 191 -14.51 7.34 -17.45
CA PRO A 191 -14.56 8.72 -17.93
C PRO A 191 -13.90 9.71 -16.96
N ARG A 192 -13.30 10.78 -17.48
CA ARG A 192 -12.62 11.81 -16.66
C ARG A 192 -13.55 12.51 -15.66
N ASN A 193 -14.85 12.53 -15.92
CA ASN A 193 -15.86 13.07 -15.00
C ASN A 193 -16.39 12.05 -13.98
N ASP A 194 -15.80 10.86 -13.86
CA ASP A 194 -16.06 9.96 -12.74
C ASP A 194 -15.65 10.63 -11.43
N SER A 195 -16.48 10.49 -10.39
CA SER A 195 -16.29 11.19 -9.12
C SER A 195 -14.97 10.84 -8.43
N VAL A 196 -14.45 9.63 -8.62
CA VAL A 196 -13.18 9.21 -8.01
C VAL A 196 -12.00 9.86 -8.73
N ILE A 197 -12.02 9.92 -10.06
CA ILE A 197 -10.97 10.57 -10.83
C ILE A 197 -10.93 12.08 -10.54
N MET A 198 -12.10 12.74 -10.51
CA MET A 198 -12.16 14.15 -10.16
C MET A 198 -11.69 14.42 -8.73
N ALA A 199 -12.03 13.55 -7.77
CA ALA A 199 -11.57 13.68 -6.39
C ALA A 199 -10.05 13.50 -6.27
N TYR A 200 -9.47 12.57 -7.05
CA TYR A 200 -8.03 12.31 -7.07
C TYR A 200 -7.24 13.47 -7.69
N GLU A 201 -7.67 13.99 -8.84
CA GLU A 201 -7.07 15.19 -9.45
C GLU A 201 -7.12 16.38 -8.49
N LYS A 202 -8.28 16.60 -7.85
CA LYS A 202 -8.43 17.65 -6.84
C LYS A 202 -7.51 17.43 -5.64
N TYR A 203 -7.37 16.19 -5.17
CA TYR A 203 -6.50 15.86 -4.04
C TYR A 203 -5.03 16.20 -4.35
N LEU A 204 -4.53 15.88 -5.55
CA LEU A 204 -3.18 16.24 -5.98
C LEU A 204 -2.97 17.76 -5.98
N ALA A 205 -3.90 18.50 -6.59
CA ALA A 205 -3.82 19.97 -6.66
C ALA A 205 -3.88 20.62 -5.27
N GLU A 206 -4.84 20.23 -4.43
CA GLU A 206 -4.99 20.82 -3.09
C GLU A 206 -3.82 20.43 -2.16
N THR A 207 -3.18 19.27 -2.37
CA THR A 207 -1.96 18.90 -1.63
C THR A 207 -0.80 19.84 -1.99
N ALA A 208 -0.58 20.11 -3.28
CA ALA A 208 0.46 21.04 -3.69
C ALA A 208 0.16 22.47 -3.20
N ILE A 209 -1.10 22.91 -3.22
CA ILE A 209 -1.52 24.23 -2.71
C ILE A 209 -1.30 24.33 -1.20
N ALA A 210 -1.58 23.26 -0.44
CA ALA A 210 -1.29 23.21 0.99
C ALA A 210 0.23 23.25 1.30
N LEU A 211 1.07 22.98 0.30
CA LEU A 211 2.53 23.12 0.34
C LEU A 211 3.02 24.42 -0.31
N ASP A 212 2.16 25.43 -0.40
CA ASP A 212 2.41 26.78 -0.96
C ASP A 212 2.63 26.86 -2.48
N ALA A 213 2.19 25.87 -3.26
CA ALA A 213 2.16 25.97 -4.72
C ALA A 213 1.23 27.08 -5.23
N ASN A 214 1.54 27.62 -6.41
CA ASN A 214 0.58 28.44 -7.13
C ASN A 214 -0.63 27.58 -7.57
N ARG A 215 -1.86 28.01 -7.25
CA ARG A 215 -3.09 27.26 -7.56
C ARG A 215 -3.22 26.88 -9.05
N THR A 216 -2.96 27.81 -9.96
CA THR A 216 -3.12 27.55 -11.39
C THR A 216 -2.12 26.51 -11.89
N ILE A 217 -0.87 26.58 -11.41
CA ILE A 217 0.18 25.60 -11.72
C ILE A 217 -0.20 24.25 -11.11
N ALA A 218 -0.55 24.20 -9.82
CA ALA A 218 -0.94 22.96 -9.14
C ALA A 218 -2.14 22.26 -9.80
N GLU A 219 -3.16 23.00 -10.23
CA GLU A 219 -4.31 22.45 -10.94
C GLU A 219 -3.95 21.92 -12.33
N GLN A 220 -2.98 22.55 -13.02
CA GLN A 220 -2.51 22.08 -14.32
C GLN A 220 -1.64 20.83 -14.17
N ASP A 221 -0.63 20.88 -13.30
CA ASP A 221 0.26 19.75 -13.05
C ASP A 221 -0.52 18.53 -12.55
N ALA A 222 -1.54 18.72 -11.70
CA ALA A 222 -2.42 17.64 -11.28
C ALA A 222 -3.16 16.98 -12.46
N ARG A 223 -3.60 17.76 -13.46
CA ARG A 223 -4.20 17.20 -14.67
C ARG A 223 -3.20 16.37 -15.45
N ASP A 224 -1.99 16.88 -15.61
CA ASP A 224 -0.92 16.27 -16.38
C ASP A 224 -0.43 14.97 -15.72
N VAL A 225 -0.35 14.94 -14.38
CA VAL A 225 -0.05 13.72 -13.60
C VAL A 225 -1.14 12.66 -13.80
N VAL A 226 -2.42 13.03 -13.75
CA VAL A 226 -3.51 12.06 -14.00
C VAL A 226 -3.50 11.58 -15.44
N ASP A 227 -3.17 12.42 -16.43
CA ASP A 227 -3.03 12.02 -17.82
C ASP A 227 -1.86 11.03 -18.03
N LEU A 228 -0.73 11.27 -17.37
CA LEU A 228 0.40 10.34 -17.31
C LEU A 228 -0.04 8.99 -16.70
N GLU A 229 -0.72 8.99 -15.55
CA GLU A 229 -1.17 7.75 -14.92
C GLU A 229 -2.20 7.00 -15.77
N ILE A 230 -3.07 7.71 -16.50
CA ILE A 230 -3.96 7.09 -17.51
C ILE A 230 -3.14 6.43 -18.61
N ALA A 231 -2.12 7.10 -19.14
CA ALA A 231 -1.25 6.54 -20.18
C ALA A 231 -0.49 5.30 -19.68
N LEU A 232 0.08 5.36 -18.47
CA LEU A 232 0.72 4.21 -17.82
C LEU A 232 -0.26 3.05 -17.60
N SER A 233 -1.50 3.34 -17.16
CA SER A 233 -2.52 2.31 -16.91
C SER A 233 -2.86 1.49 -18.17
N LYS A 234 -2.77 2.09 -19.36
CA LYS A 234 -3.07 1.42 -20.64
C LYS A 234 -2.01 0.40 -21.06
N ILE A 235 -0.79 0.54 -20.57
CA ILE A 235 0.33 -0.37 -20.87
C ILE A 235 0.59 -1.37 -19.74
N MET A 236 -0.02 -1.18 -18.57
CA MET A 236 0.07 -2.11 -17.44
C MET A 236 -0.53 -3.48 -17.78
N VAL A 237 0.05 -4.51 -17.19
CA VAL A 237 -0.39 -5.90 -17.44
C VAL A 237 -1.70 -6.16 -16.70
N PRO A 238 -2.75 -6.72 -17.33
CA PRO A 238 -4.02 -7.00 -16.64
C PRO A 238 -3.88 -8.00 -15.47
N ARG A 239 -4.75 -7.87 -14.45
CA ARG A 239 -4.66 -8.65 -13.20
C ARG A 239 -4.74 -10.16 -13.41
N GLU A 240 -5.51 -10.60 -14.40
CA GLU A 240 -5.68 -11.99 -14.79
C GLU A 240 -4.38 -12.61 -15.33
N GLU A 241 -3.61 -11.85 -16.11
CA GLU A 241 -2.32 -12.30 -16.64
C GLU A 241 -1.26 -12.38 -15.54
N ARG A 242 -1.37 -11.54 -14.50
CA ARG A 242 -0.50 -11.58 -13.32
C ARG A 242 -0.69 -12.83 -12.44
N ARG A 243 -1.66 -13.71 -12.74
CA ARG A 243 -1.84 -14.97 -12.01
C ARG A 243 -0.89 -16.08 -12.47
N ASP A 244 -0.37 -15.99 -13.69
CA ASP A 244 0.60 -16.96 -14.21
C ASP A 244 2.03 -16.54 -13.80
N SER A 245 2.51 -17.10 -12.69
CA SER A 245 3.84 -16.78 -12.18
C SER A 245 4.96 -17.21 -13.13
N ARG A 246 4.76 -18.21 -13.99
CA ARG A 246 5.78 -18.65 -14.95
C ARG A 246 6.04 -17.61 -16.01
N LYS A 247 4.99 -16.92 -16.48
CA LYS A 247 5.11 -15.82 -17.44
C LYS A 247 5.85 -14.59 -16.88
N GLN A 248 5.94 -14.49 -15.55
CA GLN A 248 6.69 -13.43 -14.86
C GLN A 248 8.19 -13.75 -14.71
N TYR A 249 8.62 -14.96 -15.08
CA TYR A 249 10.02 -15.35 -15.00
C TYR A 249 10.76 -15.05 -16.30
N ASN A 250 11.17 -13.80 -16.50
CA ASN A 250 11.97 -13.39 -17.65
C ASN A 250 13.34 -12.93 -17.16
N LEU A 251 14.27 -13.88 -17.06
CA LEU A 251 15.61 -13.62 -16.56
C LEU A 251 16.44 -12.87 -17.61
N VAL A 252 17.00 -11.74 -17.20
CA VAL A 252 17.92 -10.91 -17.97
C VAL A 252 19.11 -10.51 -17.10
N GLN A 253 20.15 -9.98 -17.74
CA GLN A 253 21.30 -9.38 -17.05
C GLN A 253 21.07 -7.88 -16.88
N LEU A 254 21.47 -7.32 -15.74
CA LEU A 254 21.33 -5.90 -15.42
C LEU A 254 21.92 -5.02 -16.53
N GLY A 255 23.12 -5.32 -17.01
CA GLY A 255 23.78 -4.56 -18.08
C GLY A 255 23.02 -4.55 -19.41
N ASN A 256 22.17 -5.56 -19.67
CA ASN A 256 21.38 -5.63 -20.89
C ASN A 256 20.10 -4.78 -20.85
N LEU A 257 19.64 -4.35 -19.65
CA LEU A 257 18.41 -3.56 -19.54
C LEU A 257 18.52 -2.22 -20.27
N SER A 258 19.68 -1.56 -20.24
CA SER A 258 19.88 -0.29 -20.96
C SER A 258 19.81 -0.45 -22.48
N SER A 259 20.14 -1.62 -23.04
CA SER A 259 19.97 -1.89 -24.47
C SER A 259 18.52 -2.27 -24.82
N LEU A 260 17.81 -2.91 -23.90
CA LEU A 260 16.42 -3.30 -24.08
C LEU A 260 15.47 -2.10 -23.95
N TYR A 261 15.83 -1.13 -23.11
CA TYR A 261 14.99 0.00 -22.72
C TYR A 261 15.78 1.31 -22.76
N PRO A 262 16.24 1.76 -23.94
CA PRO A 262 17.23 2.84 -24.05
C PRO A 262 16.78 4.21 -23.52
N GLU A 263 15.47 4.45 -23.47
CA GLU A 263 14.89 5.71 -22.97
C GLU A 263 14.97 5.86 -21.45
N LEU A 264 14.97 4.74 -20.72
CA LEU A 264 15.07 4.71 -19.27
C LEU A 264 16.32 3.97 -18.89
N ASN A 265 17.29 4.64 -18.29
CA ASN A 265 18.51 3.97 -17.81
C ASN A 265 18.21 3.23 -16.48
N ILE A 266 17.33 2.22 -16.56
CA ILE A 266 16.89 1.37 -15.46
C ILE A 266 18.09 0.76 -14.74
N SER A 267 19.09 0.27 -15.49
CA SER A 267 20.34 -0.27 -14.93
C SER A 267 21.08 0.76 -14.09
N GLY A 268 21.13 2.01 -14.56
CA GLY A 268 21.73 3.13 -13.84
C GLY A 268 20.96 3.46 -12.56
N ALA A 269 19.64 3.59 -12.64
CA ALA A 269 18.79 3.87 -11.47
C ALA A 269 18.94 2.79 -10.39
N ILE A 270 18.93 1.50 -10.76
CA ILE A 270 19.14 0.39 -9.83
C ILE A 270 20.54 0.46 -9.22
N ARG A 271 21.59 0.72 -10.02
CA ARG A 271 22.96 0.83 -9.50
C ARG A 271 23.12 1.98 -8.52
N GLU A 272 22.54 3.13 -8.83
CA GLU A 272 22.62 4.32 -7.99
C GLU A 272 21.98 4.06 -6.63
N ALA A 273 20.82 3.42 -6.61
CA ALA A 273 20.17 3.05 -5.36
C ALA A 273 20.98 2.06 -4.53
N PHE A 274 21.56 1.03 -5.14
CA PHE A 274 22.43 0.09 -4.42
C PHE A 274 23.74 0.74 -3.95
N ALA A 275 24.24 1.76 -4.66
CA ALA A 275 25.41 2.52 -4.26
C ALA A 275 25.17 3.30 -2.94
N THR A 276 23.94 3.72 -2.64
CA THR A 276 23.60 4.34 -1.34
C THR A 276 23.88 3.41 -0.14
N ALA A 277 23.84 2.09 -0.36
CA ALA A 277 24.19 1.07 0.60
C ALA A 277 25.64 0.58 0.48
N ASN A 278 26.49 1.29 -0.28
CA ASN A 278 27.86 0.89 -0.64
C ASN A 278 27.96 -0.45 -1.37
N LEU A 279 26.95 -0.78 -2.20
CA LEU A 279 26.94 -1.99 -3.01
C LEU A 279 27.15 -1.63 -4.49
N THR A 280 28.02 -2.39 -5.16
CA THR A 280 28.25 -2.25 -6.61
C THR A 280 27.70 -3.47 -7.32
N LEU A 281 26.78 -3.27 -8.26
CA LEU A 281 26.16 -4.35 -9.03
C LEU A 281 26.87 -4.52 -10.39
N PRO A 282 27.37 -5.73 -10.71
CA PRO A 282 28.04 -5.99 -11.97
C PRO A 282 27.05 -6.02 -13.15
N ASP A 283 27.56 -6.03 -14.39
CA ASP A 283 26.72 -6.12 -15.59
C ASP A 283 25.98 -7.46 -15.70
N ASP A 284 26.57 -8.53 -15.20
CA ASP A 284 26.00 -9.89 -15.21
C ASP A 284 25.05 -10.17 -14.04
N GLU A 285 24.75 -9.16 -13.21
CA GLU A 285 23.78 -9.24 -12.13
C GLU A 285 22.42 -9.72 -12.66
N ARG A 286 21.79 -10.66 -11.96
CA ARG A 286 20.58 -11.34 -12.43
C ARG A 286 19.34 -10.53 -12.07
N VAL A 287 18.52 -10.26 -13.08
CA VAL A 287 17.25 -9.54 -12.92
C VAL A 287 16.12 -10.36 -13.52
N ILE A 288 15.08 -10.65 -12.74
CA ILE A 288 13.83 -11.20 -13.23
C ILE A 288 12.91 -10.05 -13.60
N ASN A 289 12.73 -9.80 -14.90
CA ASN A 289 11.73 -8.86 -15.39
C ASN A 289 10.34 -9.52 -15.38
N ARG A 290 9.48 -9.07 -14.47
CA ARG A 290 8.13 -9.63 -14.31
C ARG A 290 7.23 -9.31 -15.49
N PHE A 291 7.40 -8.13 -16.09
CA PHE A 291 6.50 -7.62 -17.12
C PHE A 291 7.28 -6.96 -18.27
N PRO A 292 7.98 -7.73 -19.13
CA PRO A 292 8.81 -7.18 -20.20
C PRO A 292 8.05 -6.30 -21.18
N THR A 293 6.77 -6.60 -21.45
CA THR A 293 5.90 -5.81 -22.33
C THR A 293 5.61 -4.43 -21.75
N TYR A 294 5.34 -4.32 -20.44
CA TYR A 294 5.16 -3.04 -19.77
C TYR A 294 6.44 -2.20 -19.85
N ILE A 295 7.57 -2.79 -19.45
CA ILE A 295 8.86 -2.10 -19.47
C ILE A 295 9.26 -1.69 -20.90
N GLY A 296 8.91 -2.48 -21.93
CA GLY A 296 9.15 -2.11 -23.32
C GLY A 296 8.28 -0.98 -23.83
N ASN A 297 7.03 -0.89 -23.37
CA ASN A 297 6.09 0.14 -23.81
C ASN A 297 6.23 1.45 -23.04
N ILE A 298 6.89 1.44 -21.89
CA ILE A 298 7.01 2.61 -21.02
C ILE A 298 7.69 3.80 -21.70
N SER A 299 8.68 3.50 -22.54
CA SER A 299 9.40 4.44 -23.39
C SER A 299 8.45 5.31 -24.21
N SER A 300 7.40 4.70 -24.80
CA SER A 300 6.42 5.43 -25.62
C SER A 300 5.55 6.39 -24.81
N VAL A 301 5.30 6.07 -23.52
CA VAL A 301 4.53 6.93 -22.63
C VAL A 301 5.37 8.13 -22.21
N VAL A 302 6.62 7.90 -21.78
CA VAL A 302 7.52 8.96 -21.32
C VAL A 302 7.84 9.94 -22.45
N GLN A 303 8.14 9.45 -23.65
CA GLN A 303 8.39 10.32 -24.82
C GLN A 303 7.17 11.12 -25.28
N GLY A 304 5.97 10.54 -25.13
CA GLY A 304 4.71 11.18 -25.55
C GLY A 304 4.32 12.39 -24.68
N ILE A 305 4.97 12.56 -23.52
CA ILE A 305 4.68 13.62 -22.56
C ILE A 305 5.70 14.77 -22.66
N SER A 306 6.90 14.50 -23.20
CA SER A 306 7.95 15.51 -23.44
C SER A 306 7.76 16.34 -24.72
N ASN A 307 6.67 16.14 -25.48
CA ASN A 307 6.33 16.87 -26.71
C ASN A 307 5.00 17.61 -26.56
#